data_AF-K1L115-F1
#
_entry.id   AF-K1L115-F1
#
_cell.length_a   1.000
_cell.length_b   1.000
_cell.length_c   1.000
_cell.angle_alpha   90.00
_cell.angle_beta   90.00
_cell.angle_gamma   90.00
#
_symmetry.space_group_name_H-M   'P 1'
#
loop_
_entity.id
_entity.type
_entity.pdbx_description
1 polymer ?
#
loop_
_entity_poly.entity_id
_entity_poly.type
_entity_poly.pdbx_seq_one_letter_code
_entity_poly.pdbx_strand_id
1 'polypeptide(L)'
;MKINPIGLQAINNYNKQARPVKTEETKKTFADQIEISTKAKEMQANSTYANERAERVKKIKEDIDSGNYKVDAKQVAEDMLKFYRGK
;
A
#
# COMPACT_ATOMS: atom_id res chain seq x y z
N MET A 1 79.31 39.39 1.53
CA MET A 1 78.41 38.31 1.07
C MET A 1 77.09 38.93 0.67
N LYS A 2 76.61 38.70 -0.57
CA LYS A 2 75.28 39.13 -1.05
C LYS A 2 74.34 37.93 -0.96
N ILE A 3 73.20 38.08 -0.27
CA ILE A 3 72.19 37.03 -0.09
C ILE A 3 70.93 37.49 -0.83
N ASN A 4 70.51 36.74 -1.85
CA ASN A 4 69.20 36.92 -2.49
C ASN A 4 68.19 35.98 -1.82
N PRO A 5 67.00 36.45 -1.39
CA PRO A 5 65.95 35.57 -0.91
C PRO A 5 65.24 34.90 -2.10
N ILE A 6 65.21 33.56 -2.10
CA ILE A 6 64.43 32.76 -3.06
C ILE A 6 62.98 32.75 -2.57
N GLY A 7 62.07 33.15 -3.46
CA GLY A 7 60.66 33.42 -3.19
C GLY A 7 59.87 32.26 -2.61
N LEU A 8 58.97 32.62 -1.71
CA LEU A 8 57.90 31.80 -1.14
C LEU A 8 57.03 31.20 -2.25
N GLN A 9 56.92 29.87 -2.28
CA GLN A 9 55.88 29.17 -3.02
C GLN A 9 54.87 28.62 -2.01
N ALA A 10 53.64 29.12 -2.11
CA ALA A 10 52.50 28.73 -1.28
C ALA A 10 52.12 27.28 -1.54
N ILE A 11 52.25 26.42 -0.52
CA ILE A 11 51.79 25.04 -0.58
C ILE A 11 50.50 24.93 0.24
N ASN A 12 49.38 25.27 -0.40
CA ASN A 12 48.05 24.89 0.07
C ASN A 12 47.79 23.42 -0.31
N ASN A 13 48.20 22.49 0.55
CA ASN A 13 47.84 21.08 0.36
C ASN A 13 46.41 20.83 0.86
N TYR A 14 45.50 21.04 -0.09
CA TYR A 14 44.24 20.32 -0.32
C TYR A 14 43.84 19.28 0.75
N ASN A 15 42.74 19.59 1.45
CA ASN A 15 41.66 18.67 1.79
C ASN A 15 42.07 17.21 2.05
N LYS A 16 42.41 16.90 3.30
CA LYS A 16 42.40 15.52 3.79
C LYS A 16 40.96 15.01 3.80
N GLN A 17 40.59 14.42 2.67
CA GLN A 17 39.61 13.36 2.43
C GLN A 17 38.65 13.10 3.61
N ALA A 18 37.40 13.54 3.46
CA ALA A 18 36.31 13.05 4.28
C ALA A 18 36.28 11.52 4.18
N ARG A 19 36.51 10.84 5.31
CA ARG A 19 36.35 9.40 5.41
C ARG A 19 34.89 9.08 5.08
N PRO A 20 34.58 8.15 4.15
CA PRO A 20 33.23 7.63 4.10
C PRO A 20 33.00 6.89 5.42
N VAL A 21 32.20 7.50 6.30
CA VAL A 21 31.56 6.77 7.38
C VAL A 21 30.74 5.71 6.65
N LYS A 22 31.15 4.45 6.76
CA LYS A 22 30.25 3.35 6.42
C LYS A 22 29.05 3.55 7.33
N THR A 23 27.97 4.09 6.79
CA THR A 23 26.66 3.97 7.40
C THR A 23 26.49 2.49 7.62
N GLU A 24 26.61 2.06 8.88
CA GLU A 24 26.19 0.73 9.27
C GLU A 24 24.77 0.60 8.75
N GLU A 25 24.57 -0.31 7.79
CA GLU A 25 23.24 -0.70 7.38
C GLU A 25 22.57 -1.15 8.67
N THR A 26 21.68 -0.30 9.19
CA THR A 26 20.87 -0.59 10.36
C THR A 26 20.28 -1.95 10.10
N LYS A 27 20.77 -2.98 10.83
CA LYS A 27 20.23 -4.33 10.76
C LYS A 27 18.74 -4.17 10.91
N LYS A 28 17.98 -4.39 9.83
CA LYS A 28 16.52 -4.32 9.85
C LYS A 28 16.10 -5.24 10.99
N THR A 29 15.63 -4.64 12.08
CA THR A 29 15.04 -5.40 13.18
C THR A 29 13.94 -6.22 12.55
N PHE A 30 13.99 -7.54 12.71
CA PHE A 30 12.94 -8.42 12.23
C PHE A 30 11.61 -7.87 12.75
N ALA A 31 10.80 -7.37 11.83
CA ALA A 31 9.48 -6.85 12.10
C ALA A 31 8.51 -7.75 11.35
N ASP A 32 7.51 -8.26 12.06
CA ASP A 32 6.46 -9.05 11.43
C ASP A 32 5.74 -8.17 10.41
N GLN A 33 5.93 -8.46 9.13
CA GLN A 33 5.27 -7.77 8.03
C GLN A 33 4.20 -8.69 7.46
N ILE A 34 2.94 -8.24 7.52
CA ILE A 34 1.82 -8.91 6.86
C ILE A 34 1.67 -8.29 5.48
N GLU A 35 2.04 -9.04 4.43
CA GLU A 35 1.80 -8.63 3.04
C GLU A 35 0.56 -9.33 2.48
N ILE A 36 -0.29 -8.57 1.77
CA ILE A 36 -1.39 -9.15 1.00
C ILE A 36 -0.77 -9.89 -0.20
N SER A 37 -1.05 -11.18 -0.32
CA SER A 37 -0.52 -12.01 -1.41
C SER A 37 -0.90 -11.43 -2.79
N THR A 38 -0.01 -11.60 -3.76
CA THR A 38 -0.24 -11.18 -5.15
C THR A 38 -1.55 -11.74 -5.70
N LYS A 39 -1.82 -13.02 -5.41
CA LYS A 39 -3.07 -13.70 -5.74
C LYS A 39 -4.31 -13.05 -5.10
N ALA A 40 -4.24 -12.60 -3.85
CA ALA A 40 -5.36 -11.91 -3.21
C ALA A 40 -5.63 -10.53 -3.84
N LYS A 41 -4.58 -9.81 -4.26
CA LYS A 41 -4.72 -8.54 -5.00
C LYS A 41 -5.38 -8.76 -6.36
N GLU A 42 -5.01 -9.82 -7.08
CA GLU A 42 -5.64 -10.20 -8.35
C GLU A 42 -7.11 -10.56 -8.16
N MET A 43 -7.46 -11.31 -7.10
CA MET A 43 -8.85 -11.63 -6.79
C MET A 43 -9.70 -10.39 -6.48
N GLN A 44 -9.13 -9.38 -5.81
CA GLN A 44 -9.82 -8.11 -5.55
C GLN A 44 -10.11 -7.33 -6.83
N ALA A 45 -9.23 -7.40 -7.83
CA ALA A 45 -9.39 -6.69 -9.09
C ALA A 45 -10.47 -7.29 -10.01
N ASN A 46 -10.83 -8.56 -9.82
CA ASN A 46 -11.79 -9.28 -10.67
C ASN A 46 -13.27 -8.98 -10.37
N SER A 47 -13.60 -7.93 -9.61
CA SER A 47 -15.00 -7.57 -9.33
C SER A 47 -15.64 -6.85 -10.54
N THR A 48 -15.85 -7.57 -11.64
CA THR A 48 -16.54 -7.07 -12.85
C THR A 48 -18.01 -6.69 -12.60
N TYR A 49 -18.58 -7.14 -11.48
CA TYR A 49 -20.00 -6.94 -11.11
C TYR A 49 -20.34 -5.56 -10.54
N ALA A 50 -19.42 -4.59 -10.55
CA ALA A 50 -19.63 -3.29 -9.90
C ALA A 50 -20.86 -2.54 -10.43
N ASN A 51 -21.07 -2.54 -11.75
CA ASN A 51 -22.19 -1.85 -12.39
C ASN A 51 -23.54 -2.54 -12.09
N GLU A 52 -23.62 -3.87 -12.27
CA GLU A 52 -24.82 -4.64 -11.97
C GLU A 52 -25.23 -4.51 -10.49
N ARG A 53 -24.24 -4.49 -9.59
CA ARG A 53 -24.48 -4.27 -8.16
C ARG A 53 -25.00 -2.86 -7.89
N ALA A 54 -24.46 -1.84 -8.55
CA ALA A 54 -24.92 -0.47 -8.39
C ALA A 54 -26.39 -0.31 -8.82
N GLU A 55 -26.78 -0.90 -9.95
CA GLU A 55 -28.17 -0.90 -10.42
C GLU A 55 -29.10 -1.62 -9.44
N ARG A 56 -28.70 -2.81 -8.95
CA ARG A 56 -29.50 -3.56 -7.97
C ARG A 56 -29.70 -2.77 -6.68
N VAL A 57 -28.66 -2.11 -6.18
CA VAL A 57 -28.75 -1.27 -4.98
C VAL A 57 -29.69 -0.09 -5.21
N LYS A 58 -29.65 0.54 -6.38
CA LYS A 58 -30.55 1.66 -6.71
C LYS A 58 -32.02 1.23 -6.66
N LYS A 59 -32.37 0.10 -7.28
CA LYS A 59 -33.74 -0.46 -7.27
C LYS A 59 -34.22 -0.74 -5.83
N ILE A 60 -33.39 -1.38 -5.02
CA ILE A 60 -33.75 -1.67 -3.62
C ILE A 60 -34.02 -0.38 -2.83
N LYS A 61 -33.23 0.68 -3.06
CA LYS A 61 -33.47 1.98 -2.42
C LYS A 61 -34.81 2.59 -2.83
N GLU A 62 -35.13 2.57 -4.12
CA GLU A 62 -36.43 3.05 -4.63
C GLU A 62 -37.60 2.25 -4.04
N ASP A 63 -37.47 0.93 -3.89
CA ASP A 63 -38.48 0.08 -3.25
C ASP A 63 -38.66 0.38 -1.76
N ILE A 64 -37.56 0.72 -1.06
CA ILE A 64 -37.61 1.11 0.36
C ILE A 64 -38.29 2.47 0.50
N ASP A 65 -37.89 3.46 -0.31
CA ASP A 65 -38.43 4.83 -0.26
C ASP A 65 -39.93 4.86 -0.59
N SER A 66 -40.38 3.99 -1.51
CA SER A 66 -41.80 3.83 -1.83
C SER A 66 -42.60 3.03 -0.79
N GLY A 67 -41.94 2.42 0.20
CA GLY A 67 -42.57 1.55 1.20
C GLY A 67 -43.01 0.19 0.66
N ASN A 68 -42.62 -0.17 -0.56
CA ASN A 68 -42.96 -1.43 -1.20
C ASN A 68 -41.97 -2.56 -0.89
N TYR A 69 -40.83 -2.25 -0.27
CA TYR A 69 -39.85 -3.24 0.13
C TYR A 69 -40.38 -4.14 1.25
N LYS A 70 -40.54 -5.43 0.94
CA LYS A 70 -40.95 -6.45 1.91
C LYS A 70 -39.82 -7.42 2.15
N VAL A 71 -39.42 -7.55 3.41
CA VAL A 71 -38.43 -8.54 3.82
C VAL A 71 -39.06 -9.93 3.77
N ASP A 72 -38.56 -10.80 2.89
CA ASP A 72 -38.94 -12.20 2.86
C ASP A 72 -38.03 -13.00 3.81
N ALA A 73 -38.57 -13.39 4.96
CA ALA A 73 -37.85 -14.16 5.96
C ALA A 73 -37.38 -15.54 5.45
N LYS A 74 -38.13 -16.15 4.52
CA LYS A 74 -37.77 -17.44 3.93
C LYS A 74 -36.57 -17.28 3.00
N GLN A 75 -36.58 -16.25 2.15
CA GLN A 75 -35.46 -15.93 1.28
C GLN A 75 -34.18 -15.62 2.08
N VAL A 76 -34.30 -14.85 3.16
CA VAL A 76 -33.17 -14.55 4.04
C VAL A 76 -32.57 -15.82 4.64
N ALA A 77 -33.41 -16.72 5.15
CA ALA A 77 -32.94 -17.99 5.72
C ALA A 77 -32.27 -18.88 4.65
N GLU A 78 -32.82 -18.92 3.44
CA GLU A 78 -32.23 -19.66 2.30
C GLU A 78 -30.87 -19.09 1.90
N ASP A 79 -30.75 -17.76 1.78
CA ASP A 79 -29.49 -17.09 1.43
C ASP A 79 -28.41 -17.32 2.50
N MET A 80 -28.79 -17.25 3.78
CA MET A 80 -27.89 -17.57 4.89
C MET A 80 -27.41 -19.02 4.82
N LEU A 81 -28.34 -19.96 4.59
CA LEU A 81 -28.00 -21.38 4.51
C LEU A 81 -27.07 -21.65 3.34
N LYS A 82 -27.36 -21.07 2.17
CA LYS A 82 -26.52 -21.17 0.97
C LYS A 82 -25.12 -20.62 1.20
N PHE A 83 -25.00 -19.45 1.83
CA PHE A 83 -23.71 -18.81 2.10
C PHE A 83 -22.84 -19.62 3.06
N TYR A 84 -23.42 -20.11 4.17
CA TYR A 84 -22.63 -20.78 5.22
C TYR A 84 -22.48 -22.29 5.02
N ARG A 85 -23.45 -22.96 4.39
CA ARG A 85 -23.44 -24.43 4.22
C ARG A 85 -23.11 -24.88 2.80
N GLY A 86 -23.07 -23.96 1.83
CA GLY A 86 -22.63 -24.24 0.46
C GLY A 86 -23.50 -25.25 -0.31
N LYS A 87 -24.73 -25.50 0.16
CA LYS A 87 -25.74 -26.29 -0.55
C LYS A 87 -26.83 -25.37 -1.09
#